data_AF-A0A521EA73-F1
#
_entry.id   AF-A0A521EA73-F1
#
_cell.length_a   1.000
_cell.length_b   1.000
_cell.length_c   1.000
_cell.angle_alpha   90.00
_cell.angle_beta   90.00
_cell.angle_gamma   90.00
#
_symmetry.space_group_name_H-M   'P 1'
#
loop_
_entity.id
_entity.type
_entity.pdbx_description
1 polymer ?
#
loop_
_entity_poly.entity_id
_entity_poly.type
_entity_poly.pdbx_seq_one_letter_code
_entity_poly.pdbx_strand_id
1 'polypeptide(L)'
;MFKNLILTTTLLFAVLWCFSVQAAIPVDSIVDPRTAGTGYISDVNHALDNSTAGKVNEILKRLDEEKKAQVAVVIINTIGDGVPKDFATELFRDWKIGYKGLNNGLLVLIIKDQRRVEIEVGYGLEGSIPDIISNHIQQQAMIPNLKKGDYDAAVLEGVKMISGILTDGATHQDSKPVYNNEKEQNRQMLSLIFCALYVVFTFVFVILARKPKLRRSSLLVIISVIAGPVIFVILLGTLSPLKINFVFVLLAIYFCWAIFYGFYFNNIQVLDPREETHNPRQIQYSKWNTAMQGLKTYTIFFPFPILIFFYRKVQKKMKDLRYSPYLCEQCKKEMQLVTMDSASYLTDGEKMAEQLGTVTYDIWKCENGHAPLKVPFIKEGSEFCECQKCKNLTAHIVSHTIENEADYLHKGSGIYHYACQYCKAEFNVSFVIPQMIAGYSGNSSSDSDSDSGSSGSSDSWGGGSSGGGGSGSNWEKLTKAKTSTLRIKNLIPLSMNNGSAYRGSRQRI
;
A
#
# COMPACT_ATOMS: atom_id res chain seq x y z
N MET A 1 31.17 0.19 -7.33
CA MET A 1 30.29 -0.80 -7.99
C MET A 1 28.80 -0.43 -7.94
N PHE A 2 28.23 -0.03 -6.79
CA PHE A 2 26.78 0.31 -6.69
C PHE A 2 26.29 1.48 -7.56
N LYS A 3 27.09 2.55 -7.76
CA LYS A 3 26.71 3.68 -8.63
C LYS A 3 26.57 3.30 -10.09
N ASN A 4 27.45 2.41 -10.58
CA ASN A 4 27.44 1.98 -11.98
C ASN A 4 26.29 1.01 -12.25
N LEU A 5 25.94 0.16 -11.28
CA LEU A 5 24.80 -0.76 -11.39
C LEU A 5 23.46 -0.01 -11.51
N ILE A 6 23.27 1.05 -10.72
CA ILE A 6 22.06 1.90 -10.77
C ILE A 6 21.99 2.68 -12.09
N LEU A 7 23.13 3.19 -12.57
CA LEU A 7 23.19 3.89 -13.86
C LEU A 7 22.86 2.94 -15.02
N THR A 8 23.39 1.73 -15.00
CA THR A 8 23.11 0.74 -16.06
C THR A 8 21.67 0.25 -16.05
N THR A 9 21.06 0.05 -14.88
CA THR A 9 19.66 -0.41 -14.80
C THR A 9 18.67 0.70 -15.16
N THR A 10 18.96 1.95 -14.80
CA THR A 10 18.15 3.11 -15.21
C THR A 10 18.24 3.38 -16.71
N LEU A 11 19.43 3.24 -17.31
CA LEU A 11 19.62 3.38 -18.75
C LEU A 11 18.92 2.26 -19.53
N LEU A 12 18.96 1.02 -19.03
CA LEU A 12 18.28 -0.13 -19.63
C LEU A 12 16.75 0.04 -19.58
N PHE A 13 16.21 0.58 -18.48
CA PHE A 13 14.79 0.91 -18.35
C PHE A 13 14.38 2.05 -19.30
N ALA A 14 15.21 3.09 -19.46
CA ALA A 14 14.94 4.19 -20.38
C ALA A 14 14.95 3.73 -21.86
N VAL A 15 15.88 2.83 -22.22
CA VAL A 15 15.94 2.24 -23.57
C VAL A 15 14.74 1.33 -23.82
N LEU A 16 14.34 0.51 -22.84
CA LEU A 16 13.13 -0.34 -22.95
C LEU A 16 11.84 0.48 -23.05
N TRP A 17 11.77 1.66 -22.42
CA TRP A 17 10.63 2.57 -22.55
C TRP A 17 10.53 3.21 -23.94
N CYS A 18 11.68 3.43 -24.59
CA CYS A 18 11.75 4.08 -25.90
C CYS A 18 11.27 3.15 -27.05
N PHE A 19 11.25 1.84 -26.84
CA PHE A 19 10.82 0.86 -27.85
C PHE A 19 9.31 0.62 -27.91
N SER A 20 8.52 1.22 -27.00
CA SER A 20 7.06 1.00 -26.94
C SER A 20 6.22 2.11 -27.58
N VAL A 21 6.84 3.11 -28.22
CA VAL A 21 6.10 4.14 -28.96
C VAL A 21 5.73 3.56 -30.33
N GLN A 22 4.55 2.96 -30.43
CA GLN A 22 3.97 2.60 -31.71
C GLN A 22 3.68 3.90 -32.47
N ALA A 23 4.31 4.10 -33.63
CA ALA A 23 4.09 5.30 -34.44
C ALA A 23 2.61 5.39 -34.85
N ALA A 24 1.98 6.54 -34.56
CA ALA A 24 0.62 6.83 -34.99
C ALA A 24 0.56 6.90 -36.53
N ILE A 25 -0.50 6.35 -37.12
CA ILE A 25 -0.76 6.44 -38.55
C ILE A 25 -1.45 7.79 -38.81
N PRO A 26 -0.85 8.71 -39.59
CA PRO A 26 -1.48 10.00 -39.91
C PRO A 26 -2.68 9.80 -40.85
N VAL A 27 -3.68 10.67 -40.76
CA VAL A 27 -4.92 10.62 -41.56
C VAL A 27 -4.61 10.55 -43.06
N ASP A 28 -3.66 11.37 -43.54
CA ASP A 28 -3.24 11.45 -44.95
C ASP A 28 -2.66 10.14 -45.52
N SER A 29 -2.29 9.19 -44.67
CA SER A 29 -1.76 7.90 -45.11
C SER A 29 -2.83 6.84 -45.36
N ILE A 30 -4.08 7.11 -44.97
CA ILE A 30 -5.22 6.22 -45.24
C ILE A 30 -5.82 6.62 -46.59
N VAL A 31 -5.77 5.68 -47.54
CA VAL A 31 -6.26 5.88 -48.89
C VAL A 31 -7.79 5.81 -48.91
N ASP A 32 -8.45 6.86 -49.43
CA ASP A 32 -9.90 6.85 -49.65
C ASP A 32 -10.24 5.79 -50.73
N PRO A 33 -11.01 4.75 -50.37
CA PRO A 33 -11.31 3.63 -51.26
C PRO A 33 -12.11 4.06 -52.50
N ARG A 34 -12.82 5.20 -52.43
CA ARG A 34 -13.56 5.75 -53.57
C ARG A 34 -12.63 6.37 -54.60
N THR A 35 -11.62 7.12 -54.14
CA THR A 35 -10.62 7.72 -55.04
C THR A 35 -9.68 6.66 -55.64
N ALA A 36 -9.40 5.58 -54.89
CA ALA A 36 -8.60 4.46 -55.35
C ALA A 36 -9.35 3.45 -56.24
N GLY A 37 -10.68 3.57 -56.34
CA GLY A 37 -11.51 2.63 -57.10
C GLY A 37 -11.64 1.24 -56.47
N THR A 38 -11.37 1.11 -55.17
CA THR A 38 -11.42 -0.16 -54.42
C THR A 38 -12.76 -0.38 -53.70
N GLY A 39 -13.74 0.50 -53.93
CA GLY A 39 -15.10 0.40 -53.39
C GLY A 39 -15.30 1.34 -52.21
N TYR A 40 -15.80 0.80 -51.09
CA TYR A 40 -16.22 1.56 -49.91
C TYR A 40 -15.46 1.18 -48.65
N ILE A 41 -14.51 0.25 -48.75
CA ILE A 41 -13.77 -0.32 -47.63
C ILE A 41 -12.29 0.02 -47.78
N SER A 42 -11.71 0.67 -46.76
CA SER A 42 -10.27 0.82 -46.59
C SER A 42 -9.80 -0.10 -45.48
N ASP A 43 -9.27 -1.26 -45.86
CA ASP A 43 -8.69 -2.24 -44.96
C ASP A 43 -7.19 -2.39 -45.24
N VAL A 44 -6.38 -1.61 -44.51
CA VAL A 44 -4.92 -1.55 -44.68
C VAL A 44 -4.24 -2.88 -44.30
N ASN A 45 -4.91 -3.73 -43.51
CA ASN A 45 -4.30 -4.90 -42.90
C ASN A 45 -4.94 -6.23 -43.34
N HIS A 46 -5.84 -6.21 -44.32
CA HIS A 46 -6.59 -7.40 -44.76
C HIS A 46 -7.24 -8.15 -43.58
N ALA A 47 -7.86 -7.39 -42.67
CA ALA A 47 -8.63 -7.91 -41.55
C ALA A 47 -9.94 -8.58 -41.98
N LEU A 48 -10.46 -8.25 -43.17
CA LEU A 48 -11.66 -8.87 -43.76
C LEU A 48 -11.28 -9.89 -44.82
N ASP A 49 -12.05 -10.99 -44.88
CA ASP A 49 -12.00 -11.92 -46.00
C ASP A 49 -12.57 -11.27 -47.26
N ASN A 50 -12.02 -11.65 -48.43
CA ASN A 50 -12.43 -11.13 -49.73
C ASN A 50 -13.93 -11.38 -50.02
N SER A 51 -14.48 -12.51 -49.55
CA SER A 51 -15.90 -12.82 -49.67
C SER A 51 -16.77 -11.84 -48.89
N THR A 52 -16.37 -11.49 -47.66
CA THR A 52 -17.06 -10.52 -46.80
C THR A 52 -16.94 -9.12 -47.37
N ALA A 53 -15.74 -8.70 -47.75
CA ALA A 53 -15.50 -7.40 -48.35
C ALA A 53 -16.33 -7.20 -49.62
N GLY A 54 -16.49 -8.24 -50.46
CA GLY A 54 -17.38 -8.23 -51.62
C GLY A 54 -18.84 -7.98 -51.26
N LYS A 55 -19.38 -8.70 -50.27
CA LYS A 55 -20.78 -8.54 -49.80
C LYS A 55 -21.02 -7.15 -49.20
N VAL A 56 -20.08 -6.67 -48.40
CA VAL A 56 -20.16 -5.33 -47.79
C VAL A 56 -20.14 -4.26 -48.89
N ASN A 57 -19.21 -4.35 -49.85
CA ASN A 57 -19.17 -3.43 -50.98
C ASN A 57 -20.46 -3.46 -51.81
N GLU A 58 -21.11 -4.62 -52.00
CA GLU A 58 -22.39 -4.71 -52.71
C GLU A 58 -23.52 -3.96 -51.99
N ILE A 59 -23.61 -4.10 -50.66
CA ILE A 59 -24.60 -3.39 -49.84
C ILE A 59 -24.34 -1.87 -49.90
N LEU A 60 -23.10 -1.46 -49.70
CA LEU A 60 -22.74 -0.04 -49.69
C LEU A 60 -22.89 0.61 -51.07
N LYS A 61 -22.59 -0.13 -52.14
CA LYS A 61 -22.83 0.31 -53.52
C LYS A 61 -24.29 0.60 -53.78
N ARG A 62 -25.20 -0.26 -53.31
CA ARG A 62 -26.64 -0.06 -53.46
C ARG A 62 -27.11 1.23 -52.76
N LEU A 63 -26.66 1.45 -51.52
CA LEU A 63 -26.98 2.68 -50.78
C LEU A 63 -26.49 3.95 -51.49
N ASP A 64 -25.31 3.89 -52.11
CA ASP A 64 -24.72 5.01 -52.84
C ASP A 64 -25.44 5.27 -54.18
N GLU A 65 -25.75 4.21 -54.95
CA GLU A 65 -26.48 4.29 -56.23
C GLU A 65 -27.92 4.81 -56.05
N GLU A 66 -28.60 4.42 -54.97
CA GLU A 66 -29.92 4.92 -54.59
C GLU A 66 -29.87 6.32 -53.95
N LYS A 67 -28.67 6.89 -53.77
CA LYS A 67 -28.41 8.17 -53.09
C LYS A 67 -28.99 8.25 -51.68
N LYS A 68 -29.14 7.11 -51.00
CA LYS A 68 -29.64 7.01 -49.63
C LYS A 68 -28.59 7.47 -48.64
N ALA A 69 -27.40 6.88 -48.72
CA ALA A 69 -26.25 7.27 -47.92
C ALA A 69 -24.95 6.90 -48.62
N GLN A 70 -23.92 7.69 -48.35
CA GLN A 70 -22.56 7.36 -48.73
C GLN A 70 -21.80 6.87 -47.51
N VAL A 71 -21.55 5.57 -47.45
CA VAL A 71 -20.93 4.92 -46.29
C VAL A 71 -19.50 4.50 -46.63
N ALA A 72 -18.55 4.79 -45.74
CA ALA A 72 -17.18 4.28 -45.82
C ALA A 72 -16.85 3.45 -44.58
N VAL A 73 -16.15 2.33 -44.76
CA VAL A 73 -15.67 1.47 -43.68
C VAL A 73 -14.15 1.49 -43.65
N VAL A 74 -13.57 1.78 -42.49
CA VAL A 74 -12.12 1.92 -42.33
C VAL A 74 -11.64 1.04 -41.18
N ILE A 75 -10.64 0.20 -41.45
CA ILE A 75 -10.04 -0.70 -40.46
C ILE A 75 -8.54 -0.41 -40.36
N ILE A 76 -8.11 0.01 -39.17
CA ILE A 76 -6.72 0.38 -38.89
C ILE A 76 -6.20 -0.28 -37.60
N ASN A 77 -4.89 -0.46 -37.52
CA ASN A 77 -4.27 -1.06 -36.34
C ASN A 77 -4.16 -0.08 -35.18
N THR A 78 -3.74 1.16 -35.42
CA THR A 78 -3.48 2.16 -34.37
C THR A 78 -3.57 3.59 -34.90
N ILE A 79 -3.99 4.50 -34.02
CA ILE A 79 -3.88 5.97 -34.18
C ILE A 79 -2.91 6.57 -33.14
N GLY A 80 -2.10 5.73 -32.48
CA GLY A 80 -1.32 6.11 -31.30
C GLY A 80 -2.21 6.56 -30.14
N ASP A 81 -1.81 7.65 -29.48
CA ASP A 81 -2.54 8.25 -28.36
C ASP A 81 -3.68 9.19 -28.78
N GLY A 82 -4.03 9.22 -30.07
CA GLY A 82 -5.10 10.05 -30.62
C GLY A 82 -6.49 9.70 -30.07
N VAL A 83 -7.40 10.67 -30.12
CA VAL A 83 -8.81 10.49 -29.75
C VAL A 83 -9.57 9.91 -30.97
N PRO A 84 -10.21 8.73 -30.84
CA PRO A 84 -10.91 8.09 -31.96
C PRO A 84 -11.99 8.93 -32.62
N LYS A 85 -12.71 9.74 -31.82
CA LYS A 85 -13.74 10.64 -32.32
C LYS A 85 -13.14 11.72 -33.21
N ASP A 86 -12.12 12.43 -32.70
CA ASP A 86 -11.44 13.49 -33.44
C ASP A 86 -10.84 12.95 -34.75
N PHE A 87 -10.23 11.77 -34.70
CA PHE A 87 -9.68 11.10 -35.88
C PHE A 87 -10.77 10.72 -36.89
N ALA A 88 -11.90 10.18 -36.43
CA ALA A 88 -13.03 9.86 -37.30
C ALA A 88 -13.63 11.12 -37.95
N THR A 89 -13.80 12.21 -37.19
CA THR A 89 -14.30 13.48 -37.71
C THR A 89 -13.33 14.11 -38.72
N GLU A 90 -12.02 14.06 -38.46
CA GLU A 90 -10.99 14.54 -39.40
C GLU A 90 -11.03 13.75 -40.70
N LEU A 91 -11.00 12.41 -40.61
CA LEU A 91 -11.08 11.52 -41.76
C LEU A 91 -12.38 11.72 -42.57
N PHE A 92 -13.51 11.86 -41.89
CA PHE A 92 -14.82 12.11 -42.50
C PHE A 92 -14.83 13.41 -43.32
N ARG A 93 -14.24 14.47 -42.76
CA ARG A 93 -14.14 15.79 -43.41
C ARG A 93 -13.19 15.75 -44.60
N ASP A 94 -12.04 15.10 -44.44
CA ASP A 94 -11.00 15.06 -45.46
C ASP A 94 -11.45 14.27 -46.69
N TRP A 95 -12.15 13.14 -46.46
CA TRP A 95 -12.74 12.33 -47.53
C TRP A 95 -14.05 12.90 -48.09
N LYS A 96 -14.57 13.97 -47.47
CA LYS A 96 -15.82 14.64 -47.87
C LYS A 96 -16.94 13.63 -48.10
N ILE A 97 -17.15 12.77 -47.10
CA ILE A 97 -18.11 11.66 -47.18
C ILE A 97 -19.53 12.25 -47.20
N GLY A 98 -20.30 11.93 -48.23
CA GLY A 98 -21.67 12.41 -48.44
C GLY A 98 -21.84 13.25 -49.70
N TYR A 99 -23.07 13.26 -50.23
CA TYR A 99 -23.39 14.09 -51.39
C TYR A 99 -23.53 15.57 -51.01
N LYS A 100 -22.97 16.45 -51.84
CA LYS A 100 -23.11 17.91 -51.68
C LYS A 100 -24.59 18.29 -51.67
N GLY A 101 -25.02 18.92 -50.57
CA GLY A 101 -26.40 19.38 -50.37
C GLY A 101 -27.32 18.35 -49.70
N LEU A 102 -27.00 17.05 -49.75
CA LEU A 102 -27.72 16.02 -48.98
C LEU A 102 -27.03 15.74 -47.64
N ASN A 103 -25.70 15.91 -47.55
CA ASN A 103 -24.89 15.66 -46.34
C ASN A 103 -25.14 14.27 -45.74
N ASN A 104 -25.43 13.28 -46.60
CA ASN A 104 -25.84 11.94 -46.21
C ASN A 104 -24.65 10.97 -46.09
N GLY A 105 -23.55 11.43 -45.51
CA GLY A 105 -22.34 10.63 -45.31
C GLY A 105 -22.36 9.84 -44.00
N LEU A 106 -21.71 8.68 -43.98
CA LEU A 106 -21.48 7.90 -42.76
C LEU A 106 -20.10 7.22 -42.81
N LEU A 107 -19.34 7.31 -41.74
CA LEU A 107 -18.04 6.64 -41.60
C LEU A 107 -18.12 5.63 -40.46
N VAL A 108 -17.67 4.40 -40.71
CA VAL A 108 -17.45 3.38 -39.69
C VAL A 108 -15.95 3.15 -39.55
N LEU A 109 -15.38 3.54 -38.41
CA LEU A 109 -13.96 3.41 -38.11
C LEU A 109 -13.73 2.34 -37.05
N ILE A 110 -12.88 1.35 -37.34
CA ILE A 110 -12.45 0.30 -36.40
C ILE A 110 -10.96 0.46 -36.12
N ILE A 111 -10.62 0.63 -34.84
CA ILE A 111 -9.25 0.80 -34.35
C ILE A 111 -8.89 -0.40 -33.45
N LYS A 112 -7.98 -1.25 -33.93
CA LYS A 112 -7.71 -2.57 -33.32
C LYS A 112 -6.98 -2.48 -31.98
N ASP A 113 -5.96 -1.64 -31.85
CA ASP A 113 -5.17 -1.50 -30.62
C ASP A 113 -5.99 -0.91 -29.45
N GLN A 114 -6.82 0.09 -29.75
CA GLN A 114 -7.73 0.72 -28.79
C GLN A 114 -9.02 -0.10 -28.59
N ARG A 115 -9.22 -1.17 -29.36
CA ARG A 115 -10.42 -2.04 -29.37
C ARG A 115 -11.71 -1.23 -29.43
N ARG A 116 -11.73 -0.22 -30.31
CA ARG A 116 -12.82 0.75 -30.41
C ARG A 116 -13.37 0.79 -31.83
N VAL A 117 -14.69 0.95 -31.90
CA VAL A 117 -15.41 1.32 -33.12
C VAL A 117 -15.99 2.72 -32.92
N GLU A 118 -15.94 3.54 -33.95
CA GLU A 118 -16.50 4.88 -33.98
C GLU A 118 -17.36 5.02 -35.23
N ILE A 119 -18.53 5.65 -35.09
CA ILE A 119 -19.41 5.94 -36.23
C ILE A 119 -19.58 7.45 -36.30
N GLU A 120 -19.16 8.05 -37.42
CA GLU A 120 -19.37 9.46 -37.70
C GLU A 120 -20.52 9.60 -38.70
N VAL A 121 -21.53 10.41 -38.34
CA VAL A 121 -22.74 10.58 -39.13
C VAL A 121 -22.81 12.02 -39.64
N GLY A 122 -23.05 12.18 -40.94
CA GLY A 122 -23.29 13.49 -41.54
C GLY A 122 -24.69 14.02 -41.21
N TYR A 123 -24.82 15.35 -41.19
CA TYR A 123 -26.05 16.05 -40.83
C TYR A 123 -27.32 15.54 -41.53
N GLY A 124 -27.21 15.12 -42.79
CA GLY A 124 -28.34 14.60 -43.57
C GLY A 124 -28.90 13.26 -43.09
N LEU A 125 -28.12 12.51 -42.29
CA LEU A 125 -28.52 11.22 -41.73
C LEU A 125 -28.86 11.30 -40.24
N GLU A 126 -28.66 12.43 -39.54
CA GLU A 126 -28.97 12.55 -38.11
C GLU A 126 -30.44 12.25 -37.77
N GLY A 127 -31.36 12.50 -38.72
CA GLY A 127 -32.78 12.15 -38.56
C GLY A 127 -33.07 10.65 -38.60
N SER A 128 -32.26 9.87 -39.32
CA SER A 128 -32.43 8.41 -39.46
C SER A 128 -31.50 7.62 -38.54
N ILE A 129 -30.27 8.09 -38.35
CA ILE A 129 -29.23 7.49 -37.52
C ILE A 129 -28.66 8.56 -36.57
N PRO A 130 -29.41 8.99 -35.55
CA PRO A 130 -28.86 9.81 -34.47
C PRO A 130 -27.86 9.00 -33.62
N ASP A 131 -27.14 9.67 -32.72
CA ASP A 131 -26.13 9.06 -31.82
C ASP A 131 -26.64 7.84 -31.05
N ILE A 132 -27.93 7.82 -30.69
CA ILE A 132 -28.54 6.68 -29.99
C ILE A 132 -28.58 5.44 -30.88
N ILE A 133 -28.95 5.60 -32.16
CA ILE A 133 -29.02 4.52 -33.14
C ILE A 133 -27.62 4.08 -33.55
N SER A 134 -26.67 5.01 -33.72
CA SER A 134 -25.28 4.65 -33.99
C SER A 134 -24.67 3.84 -32.85
N ASN A 135 -24.94 4.19 -31.59
CA ASN A 135 -24.53 3.41 -30.43
C ASN A 135 -25.20 2.03 -30.41
N HIS A 136 -26.50 1.96 -30.72
CA HIS A 136 -27.25 0.71 -30.80
C HIS A 136 -26.62 -0.24 -31.82
N ILE A 137 -26.34 0.22 -33.04
CA ILE A 137 -25.67 -0.57 -34.08
C ILE A 137 -24.34 -1.13 -33.56
N GLN A 138 -23.54 -0.30 -32.90
CA GLN A 138 -22.28 -0.74 -32.32
C GLN A 138 -22.49 -1.84 -31.27
N GLN A 139 -23.42 -1.66 -30.32
CA GLN A 139 -23.64 -2.60 -29.22
C GLN A 139 -24.24 -3.93 -29.66
N GLN A 140 -25.14 -3.92 -30.64
CA GLN A 140 -25.86 -5.13 -31.07
C GLN A 140 -25.15 -5.89 -32.19
N ALA A 141 -24.63 -5.19 -33.21
CA ALA A 141 -24.10 -5.82 -34.41
C ALA A 141 -22.56 -5.96 -34.38
N MET A 142 -21.85 -4.96 -33.87
CA MET A 142 -20.39 -4.86 -34.04
C MET A 142 -19.61 -5.38 -32.83
N ILE A 143 -19.81 -4.78 -31.65
CA ILE A 143 -19.02 -5.02 -30.42
C ILE A 143 -19.01 -6.51 -30.00
N PRO A 144 -20.13 -7.27 -30.05
CA PRO A 144 -20.12 -8.69 -29.67
C PRO A 144 -19.19 -9.54 -30.55
N ASN A 145 -19.13 -9.24 -31.85
CA ASN A 145 -18.29 -9.95 -32.82
C ASN A 145 -16.82 -9.49 -32.72
N LEU A 146 -16.58 -8.18 -32.57
CA LEU A 146 -15.25 -7.63 -32.34
C LEU A 146 -14.59 -8.20 -31.07
N LYS A 147 -15.36 -8.43 -30.00
CA LYS A 147 -14.86 -9.09 -28.77
C LYS A 147 -14.38 -10.52 -29.01
N LYS A 148 -14.94 -11.21 -30.00
CA LYS A 148 -14.53 -12.57 -30.41
C LYS A 148 -13.36 -12.55 -31.39
N GLY A 149 -12.94 -11.37 -31.87
CA GLY A 149 -11.95 -11.22 -32.94
C GLY A 149 -12.53 -11.48 -34.34
N ASP A 150 -13.85 -11.57 -34.47
CA ASP A 150 -14.55 -11.79 -35.74
C ASP A 150 -14.90 -10.45 -36.39
N TYR A 151 -13.95 -9.90 -37.15
CA TYR A 151 -14.09 -8.62 -37.83
C TYR A 151 -15.05 -8.71 -39.02
N ASP A 152 -15.08 -9.85 -39.71
CA ASP A 152 -15.98 -10.13 -40.81
C ASP A 152 -17.44 -10.01 -40.40
N ALA A 153 -17.83 -10.73 -39.35
CA ALA A 153 -19.19 -10.68 -38.83
C ALA A 153 -19.52 -9.29 -38.26
N ALA A 154 -18.57 -8.63 -37.60
CA ALA A 154 -18.80 -7.29 -37.04
C ALA A 154 -19.13 -6.25 -38.12
N VAL A 155 -18.33 -6.20 -39.20
CA VAL A 155 -18.54 -5.24 -40.29
C VAL A 155 -19.79 -5.61 -41.08
N LEU A 156 -19.97 -6.88 -41.43
CA LEU A 156 -21.10 -7.30 -42.25
C LEU A 156 -22.45 -7.06 -41.55
N GLU A 157 -22.58 -7.44 -40.29
CA GLU A 157 -23.83 -7.24 -39.53
C GLU A 157 -24.07 -5.76 -39.23
N GLY A 158 -23.01 -4.99 -38.93
CA GLY A 158 -23.11 -3.54 -38.74
C GLY A 158 -23.62 -2.83 -40.01
N VAL A 159 -23.05 -3.16 -41.17
CA VAL A 159 -23.44 -2.59 -42.46
C VAL A 159 -24.85 -3.03 -42.88
N LYS A 160 -25.25 -4.28 -42.64
CA LYS A 160 -26.63 -4.73 -42.87
C LYS A 160 -27.63 -3.95 -42.02
N MET A 161 -27.32 -3.72 -40.74
CA MET A 161 -28.19 -2.97 -39.84
C MET A 161 -28.32 -1.51 -40.30
N ILE A 162 -27.21 -0.87 -40.68
CA ILE A 162 -27.21 0.48 -41.28
C ILE A 162 -28.07 0.51 -42.54
N SER A 163 -27.88 -0.45 -43.45
CA SER A 163 -28.67 -0.53 -44.69
C SER A 163 -30.16 -0.66 -44.41
N GLY A 164 -30.56 -1.57 -43.53
CA GLY A 164 -31.97 -1.78 -43.19
C GLY A 164 -32.64 -0.53 -42.61
N ILE A 165 -31.93 0.22 -41.75
CA ILE A 165 -32.44 1.47 -41.19
C ILE A 165 -32.69 2.51 -42.29
N LEU A 166 -31.80 2.59 -43.27
CA LEU A 166 -31.84 3.59 -44.34
C LEU A 166 -32.79 3.23 -45.49
N THR A 167 -33.05 1.94 -45.72
CA THR A 167 -33.95 1.47 -46.79
C THR A 167 -35.38 1.29 -46.31
N ASP A 168 -35.59 0.70 -45.14
CA ASP A 168 -36.91 0.21 -44.73
C ASP A 168 -37.70 1.25 -43.93
N GLY A 169 -37.08 2.40 -43.61
CA GLY A 169 -37.72 3.48 -42.85
C GLY A 169 -38.23 3.03 -41.47
N ALA A 170 -37.66 1.94 -40.94
CA ALA A 170 -38.10 1.31 -39.72
C ALA A 170 -37.96 2.29 -38.55
N THR A 171 -39.09 2.85 -38.11
CA THR A 171 -39.24 3.44 -36.79
C THR A 171 -38.86 2.37 -35.79
N HIS A 172 -37.66 2.47 -35.23
CA HIS A 172 -37.25 1.65 -34.10
C HIS A 172 -38.22 1.92 -32.95
N GLN A 173 -39.21 1.04 -32.79
CA GLN A 173 -40.01 0.99 -31.57
C GLN A 173 -39.05 0.82 -30.40
N ASP A 174 -39.28 1.65 -29.39
CA ASP A 174 -38.55 1.83 -28.14
C ASP A 174 -38.23 0.50 -27.43
N SER A 175 -37.23 -0.22 -27.91
CA SER A 175 -36.45 -1.12 -27.08
C SER A 175 -35.31 -0.28 -26.57
N LYS A 176 -35.58 0.44 -25.46
CA LYS A 176 -34.53 1.12 -24.68
C LYS A 176 -33.34 0.17 -24.60
N PRO A 177 -32.14 0.57 -25.03
CA PRO A 177 -30.97 -0.27 -24.82
C PRO A 177 -30.95 -0.56 -23.32
N VAL A 178 -30.91 -1.84 -22.95
CA VAL A 178 -30.52 -2.26 -21.60
C VAL A 178 -29.05 -1.91 -21.48
N TYR A 179 -28.78 -0.61 -21.32
CA TYR A 179 -27.59 -0.13 -20.67
C TYR A 179 -27.59 -0.88 -19.35
N ASN A 180 -26.50 -1.56 -19.02
CA ASN A 180 -26.32 -2.22 -17.73
C ASN A 180 -26.20 -1.15 -16.62
N ASN A 181 -27.21 -0.29 -16.49
CA ASN A 181 -27.39 0.63 -15.38
C ASN A 181 -27.37 -0.16 -14.08
N GLU A 182 -27.91 -1.39 -14.02
CA GLU A 182 -27.74 -2.23 -12.84
C GLU A 182 -26.27 -2.47 -12.50
N LYS A 183 -25.38 -2.68 -13.47
CA LYS A 183 -23.96 -2.95 -13.21
C LYS A 183 -23.20 -1.67 -12.81
N GLU A 184 -23.49 -0.53 -13.45
CA GLU A 184 -22.89 0.77 -13.11
C GLU A 184 -23.43 1.31 -11.77
N GLN A 185 -24.73 1.19 -11.54
CA GLN A 185 -25.44 1.61 -10.33
C GLN A 185 -25.10 0.70 -9.15
N ASN A 186 -24.94 -0.62 -9.36
CA ASN A 186 -24.38 -1.52 -8.34
C ASN A 186 -22.92 -1.16 -8.03
N ARG A 187 -22.11 -0.77 -9.03
CA ARG A 187 -20.73 -0.32 -8.79
C ARG A 187 -20.67 0.96 -7.96
N GLN A 188 -21.56 1.91 -8.24
CA GLN A 188 -21.70 3.16 -7.49
C GLN A 188 -22.22 2.91 -6.06
N MET A 189 -23.22 2.04 -5.88
CA MET A 189 -23.72 1.63 -4.56
C MET A 189 -22.63 0.91 -3.74
N LEU A 190 -21.90 -0.03 -4.34
CA LEU A 190 -20.79 -0.73 -3.69
C LEU A 190 -19.71 0.26 -3.23
N SER A 191 -19.39 1.22 -4.10
CA SER A 191 -18.41 2.26 -3.82
C SER A 191 -18.83 3.16 -2.65
N LEU A 192 -20.09 3.61 -2.60
CA LEU A 192 -20.62 4.41 -1.50
C LEU A 192 -20.55 3.65 -0.15
N ILE A 193 -20.83 2.34 -0.18
CA ILE A 193 -20.69 1.46 1.00
C ILE A 193 -19.23 1.40 1.46
N PHE A 194 -18.27 1.21 0.55
CA PHE A 194 -16.85 1.20 0.91
C PHE A 194 -16.35 2.57 1.42
N CYS A 195 -16.85 3.69 0.88
CA CYS A 195 -16.59 5.04 1.39
C CYS A 195 -17.09 5.21 2.83
N ALA A 196 -18.33 4.80 3.09
CA ALA A 196 -18.91 4.85 4.42
C ALA A 196 -18.12 3.98 5.42
N LEU A 197 -17.75 2.76 5.02
CA LEU A 197 -16.92 1.87 5.85
C LEU A 197 -15.53 2.45 6.14
N TYR A 198 -14.90 3.13 5.17
CA TYR A 198 -13.61 3.79 5.38
C TYR A 198 -13.72 4.98 6.35
N VAL A 199 -14.77 5.80 6.22
CA VAL A 199 -15.05 6.90 7.16
C VAL A 199 -15.31 6.37 8.57
N VAL A 200 -16.11 5.30 8.71
CA VAL A 200 -16.35 4.65 10.00
C VAL A 200 -15.06 4.04 10.56
N PHE A 201 -14.27 3.38 9.72
CA PHE A 201 -12.97 2.81 10.11
C PHE A 201 -12.01 3.89 10.64
N THR A 202 -11.87 5.02 9.93
CA THR A 202 -11.01 6.12 10.37
C THR A 202 -11.53 6.78 11.64
N PHE A 203 -12.85 6.95 11.78
CA PHE A 203 -13.47 7.51 12.97
C PHE A 203 -13.31 6.60 14.20
N VAL A 204 -13.58 5.31 14.05
CA VAL A 204 -13.36 4.29 15.08
C VAL A 204 -11.86 4.22 15.43
N PHE A 205 -10.98 4.28 14.44
CA PHE A 205 -9.53 4.30 14.68
C PHE A 205 -9.10 5.53 15.48
N VAL A 206 -9.60 6.72 15.16
CA VAL A 206 -9.32 7.96 15.91
C VAL A 206 -9.82 7.86 17.36
N ILE A 207 -11.00 7.27 17.59
CA ILE A 207 -11.54 7.05 18.93
C ILE A 207 -10.72 6.01 19.71
N LEU A 208 -10.34 4.91 19.07
CA LEU A 208 -9.52 3.86 19.68
C LEU A 208 -8.10 4.35 19.97
N ALA A 209 -7.55 5.23 19.13
CA ALA A 209 -6.25 5.87 19.33
C ALA A 209 -6.22 6.84 20.53
N ARG A 210 -7.39 7.31 21.00
CA ARG A 210 -7.50 8.08 22.26
C ARG A 210 -7.28 7.22 23.51
N LYS A 211 -7.42 5.89 23.43
CA LYS A 211 -7.19 5.00 24.57
C LYS A 211 -5.69 4.65 24.70
N PRO A 212 -5.01 5.01 25.81
CA PRO A 212 -3.55 4.89 25.94
C PRO A 212 -3.04 3.45 25.96
N LYS A 213 -3.88 2.47 26.36
CA LYS A 213 -3.54 1.03 26.35
C LYS A 213 -3.60 0.43 24.93
N LEU A 214 -4.58 0.82 24.11
CA LEU A 214 -4.74 0.32 22.73
C LEU A 214 -3.75 0.96 21.76
N ARG A 215 -3.40 2.23 21.99
CA ARG A 215 -2.36 2.96 21.25
C ARG A 215 -0.96 2.31 21.32
N ARG A 216 -0.73 1.39 22.26
CA ARG A 216 0.51 0.62 22.42
C ARG A 216 0.54 -0.69 21.62
N SER A 217 -0.57 -1.13 21.01
CA SER A 217 -0.64 -2.42 20.33
C SER A 217 -0.07 -2.34 18.92
N SER A 218 0.93 -3.17 18.61
CA SER A 218 1.52 -3.26 17.27
C SER A 218 0.49 -3.70 16.22
N LEU A 219 -0.52 -4.48 16.62
CA LEU A 219 -1.59 -4.98 15.76
C LEU A 219 -2.47 -3.86 15.20
N LEU A 220 -2.86 -2.87 15.99
CA LEU A 220 -3.67 -1.75 15.49
C LEU A 220 -2.93 -0.89 14.46
N VAL A 221 -1.60 -0.74 14.63
CA VAL A 221 -0.74 -0.04 13.68
C VAL A 221 -0.60 -0.84 12.38
N ILE A 222 -0.40 -2.16 12.47
CA ILE A 222 -0.32 -3.04 11.30
C ILE A 222 -1.63 -3.04 10.52
N ILE A 223 -2.78 -3.13 11.21
CA ILE A 223 -4.10 -3.08 10.56
C ILE A 223 -4.30 -1.74 9.86
N SER A 224 -3.94 -0.59 10.45
CA SER A 224 -4.11 0.70 9.76
C SER A 224 -3.14 0.89 8.60
N VAL A 225 -1.92 0.33 8.68
CA VAL A 225 -0.90 0.42 7.62
C VAL A 225 -1.23 -0.50 6.43
N ILE A 226 -1.82 -1.66 6.67
CA ILE A 226 -2.14 -2.64 5.61
C ILE A 226 -3.56 -2.45 5.09
N ALA A 227 -4.56 -2.37 5.98
CA ALA A 227 -5.97 -2.34 5.56
C ALA A 227 -6.36 -0.98 4.98
N GLY A 228 -5.85 0.14 5.53
CA GLY A 228 -6.21 1.49 5.06
C GLY A 228 -5.90 1.73 3.58
N PRO A 229 -4.67 1.47 3.10
CA PRO A 229 -4.30 1.65 1.69
C PRO A 229 -4.97 0.65 0.77
N VAL A 230 -5.14 -0.60 1.21
CA VAL A 230 -5.82 -1.63 0.42
C VAL A 230 -7.28 -1.25 0.22
N ILE A 231 -7.97 -0.81 1.27
CA ILE A 231 -9.34 -0.30 1.18
C ILE A 231 -9.40 0.93 0.26
N PHE A 232 -8.46 1.86 0.38
CA PHE A 232 -8.41 3.07 -0.47
C PHE A 232 -8.16 2.75 -1.95
N VAL A 233 -7.30 1.78 -2.26
CA VAL A 233 -7.05 1.31 -3.64
C VAL A 233 -8.29 0.62 -4.22
N ILE A 234 -8.93 -0.26 -3.45
CA ILE A 234 -10.19 -0.93 -3.85
C ILE A 234 -11.29 0.13 -4.10
N LEU A 235 -11.32 1.17 -3.27
CA LEU A 235 -12.27 2.29 -3.38
C LEU A 235 -12.02 3.13 -4.64
N LEU A 236 -10.76 3.44 -4.97
CA LEU A 236 -10.42 4.18 -6.18
C LEU A 236 -10.68 3.39 -7.47
N GLY A 237 -10.40 2.08 -7.44
CA GLY A 237 -10.67 1.17 -8.57
C GLY A 237 -12.17 0.95 -8.84
N THR A 238 -13.01 1.08 -7.80
CA THR A 238 -14.47 0.96 -7.95
C THR A 238 -15.14 2.30 -8.31
N LEU A 239 -14.60 3.43 -7.86
CA LEU A 239 -15.16 4.77 -8.04
C LEU A 239 -15.08 5.37 -9.45
N SER A 240 -14.23 4.86 -10.35
CA SER A 240 -13.92 5.62 -11.58
C SER A 240 -14.04 4.81 -12.87
N PRO A 241 -14.78 5.31 -13.89
CA PRO A 241 -14.47 5.04 -15.31
C PRO A 241 -13.35 5.97 -15.83
N LEU A 242 -12.82 6.86 -14.97
CA LEU A 242 -11.74 7.77 -15.32
C LEU A 242 -10.41 6.99 -15.41
N LYS A 243 -9.67 7.18 -16.52
CA LYS A 243 -8.26 6.81 -16.65
C LYS A 243 -7.42 7.65 -15.68
N ILE A 244 -7.53 7.41 -14.38
CA ILE A 244 -6.70 8.08 -13.37
C ILE A 244 -5.29 7.53 -13.55
N ASN A 245 -4.37 8.44 -13.87
CA ASN A 245 -2.97 8.10 -14.05
C ASN A 245 -2.46 7.45 -12.74
N PHE A 246 -1.88 6.24 -12.85
CA PHE A 246 -1.42 5.43 -11.71
C PHE A 246 -0.50 6.23 -10.75
N VAL A 247 0.20 7.22 -11.30
CA VAL A 247 1.04 8.17 -10.55
C VAL A 247 0.24 8.98 -9.53
N PHE A 248 -0.98 9.44 -9.85
CA PHE A 248 -1.82 10.20 -8.91
C PHE A 248 -2.32 9.34 -7.75
N VAL A 249 -2.65 8.08 -8.02
CA VAL A 249 -3.06 7.12 -6.98
C VAL A 249 -1.90 6.83 -6.03
N LEU A 250 -0.70 6.62 -6.57
CA LEU A 250 0.51 6.46 -5.76
C LEU A 250 0.82 7.70 -4.92
N LEU A 251 0.67 8.91 -5.47
CA LEU A 251 0.86 10.17 -4.75
C LEU A 251 -0.17 10.34 -3.62
N ALA A 252 -1.43 9.97 -3.84
CA ALA A 252 -2.48 10.06 -2.83
C ALA A 252 -2.28 9.07 -1.68
N ILE A 253 -1.96 7.81 -1.99
CA ILE A 253 -1.60 6.79 -0.98
C ILE A 253 -0.39 7.25 -0.16
N TYR A 254 0.61 7.79 -0.85
CA TYR A 254 1.80 8.36 -0.24
C TYR A 254 1.47 9.52 0.71
N PHE A 255 0.60 10.47 0.31
CA PHE A 255 0.22 11.60 1.15
C PHE A 255 -0.54 11.16 2.40
N CYS A 256 -1.45 10.18 2.26
CA CYS A 256 -2.16 9.55 3.37
C CYS A 256 -1.19 8.86 4.33
N TRP A 257 -0.18 8.13 3.82
CA TRP A 257 0.88 7.52 4.64
C TRP A 257 1.72 8.58 5.36
N ALA A 258 2.10 9.67 4.69
CA ALA A 258 2.88 10.73 5.31
C ALA A 258 2.14 11.40 6.48
N ILE A 259 0.84 11.70 6.31
CA ILE A 259 -0.01 12.24 7.38
C ILE A 259 -0.17 11.24 8.52
N PHE A 260 -0.43 9.96 8.19
CA PHE A 260 -0.55 8.89 9.18
C PHE A 260 0.73 8.73 10.00
N TYR A 261 1.90 8.66 9.36
CA TYR A 261 3.17 8.54 10.07
C TYR A 261 3.47 9.80 10.87
N GLY A 262 3.16 11.00 10.37
CA GLY A 262 3.25 12.23 11.15
C GLY A 262 2.40 12.17 12.43
N PHE A 263 1.17 11.66 12.33
CA PHE A 263 0.29 11.45 13.48
C PHE A 263 0.79 10.33 14.39
N TYR A 264 1.24 9.22 13.83
CA TYR A 264 1.83 8.09 14.57
C TYR A 264 3.06 8.54 15.35
N PHE A 265 3.99 9.31 14.77
CA PHE A 265 5.17 9.82 15.49
C PHE A 265 4.82 10.89 16.53
N ASN A 266 3.81 11.73 16.26
CA ASN A 266 3.28 12.63 17.28
C ASN A 266 2.62 11.85 18.44
N ASN A 267 2.17 10.61 18.17
CA ASN A 267 1.48 9.74 19.13
C ASN A 267 2.33 8.56 19.66
N ILE A 268 3.47 8.22 19.10
CA ILE A 268 4.43 7.34 19.77
C ILE A 268 4.93 8.17 20.95
N GLN A 269 4.62 7.66 22.14
CA GLN A 269 5.04 7.87 23.54
C GLN A 269 6.24 8.73 23.90
N VAL A 270 6.99 9.20 22.93
CA VAL A 270 8.06 10.16 23.07
C VAL A 270 7.52 11.55 23.50
N LEU A 271 6.22 11.79 23.34
CA LEU A 271 5.48 13.00 23.71
C LEU A 271 4.43 12.76 24.81
N ASP A 272 4.59 11.79 25.72
CA ASP A 272 3.75 11.79 26.93
C ASP A 272 4.33 12.82 27.92
N PRO A 273 3.76 14.04 28.02
CA PRO A 273 4.38 15.14 28.78
C PRO A 273 4.42 14.82 30.27
N ARG A 274 3.60 13.86 30.72
CA ARG A 274 3.52 13.40 32.11
C ARG A 274 4.69 12.50 32.50
N GLU A 275 5.34 11.84 31.54
CA GLU A 275 6.52 10.98 31.79
C GLU A 275 7.85 11.72 31.65
N GLU A 276 7.88 12.87 30.95
CA GLU A 276 9.09 13.70 30.75
C GLU A 276 9.55 14.40 32.04
N THR A 277 8.67 14.69 32.99
CA THR A 277 9.03 15.43 34.20
C THR A 277 9.67 14.58 35.29
N HIS A 278 9.45 13.26 35.30
CA HIS A 278 9.91 12.38 36.37
C HIS A 278 11.13 11.52 36.01
N ASN A 279 11.39 11.32 34.71
CA ASN A 279 12.49 10.46 34.26
C ASN A 279 13.79 11.25 34.06
N PRO A 280 14.95 10.73 34.51
CA PRO A 280 16.26 11.30 34.21
C PRO A 280 16.53 11.45 32.70
N ARG A 281 17.29 12.50 32.32
CA ARG A 281 17.63 12.82 30.90
C ARG A 281 18.18 11.63 30.10
N GLN A 282 18.97 10.77 30.73
CA GLN A 282 19.53 9.56 30.10
C GLN A 282 18.47 8.54 29.64
N ILE A 283 17.40 8.37 30.44
CA ILE A 283 16.29 7.46 30.13
C ILE A 283 15.43 8.06 29.02
N GLN A 284 15.28 9.39 29.01
CA GLN A 284 14.62 10.07 27.91
C GLN A 284 15.43 9.89 26.62
N TYR A 285 16.74 10.13 26.66
CA TYR A 285 17.61 9.97 25.49
C TYR A 285 17.55 8.55 24.91
N SER A 286 17.59 7.50 25.75
CA SER A 286 17.50 6.12 25.26
C SER A 286 16.17 5.86 24.55
N LYS A 287 15.03 6.29 25.13
CA LYS A 287 13.70 6.20 24.48
C LYS A 287 13.66 6.91 23.12
N TRP A 288 14.21 8.13 23.04
CA TRP A 288 14.28 8.88 21.78
C TRP A 288 15.21 8.20 20.76
N ASN A 289 16.29 7.56 21.21
CA ASN A 289 17.22 6.81 20.35
C ASN A 289 16.56 5.55 19.76
N THR A 290 15.77 4.81 20.53
CA THR A 290 15.00 3.66 20.03
C THR A 290 14.04 4.08 18.92
N ALA A 291 13.30 5.17 19.15
CA ALA A 291 12.37 5.72 18.17
C ALA A 291 13.10 6.15 16.88
N MET A 292 14.31 6.69 17.02
CA MET A 292 15.13 7.13 15.89
C MET A 292 15.69 5.97 15.06
N GLN A 293 16.03 4.82 15.67
CA GLN A 293 16.50 3.64 14.92
C GLN A 293 15.42 3.13 13.96
N GLY A 294 14.16 3.08 14.40
CA GLY A 294 13.04 2.75 13.52
C GLY A 294 12.92 3.74 12.36
N LEU A 295 13.14 5.04 12.59
CA LEU A 295 13.05 6.06 11.55
C LEU A 295 14.11 5.87 10.44
N LYS A 296 15.35 5.51 10.81
CA LYS A 296 16.45 5.30 9.84
C LYS A 296 16.15 4.18 8.84
N THR A 297 15.53 3.09 9.30
CA THR A 297 15.15 1.98 8.41
C THR A 297 14.11 2.41 7.38
N TYR A 298 13.19 3.30 7.75
CA TYR A 298 12.11 3.75 6.84
C TYR A 298 12.53 4.89 5.91
N THR A 299 13.49 5.73 6.29
CA THR A 299 14.02 6.77 5.39
C THR A 299 14.67 6.21 4.12
N ILE A 300 15.10 4.94 4.14
CA ILE A 300 15.66 4.25 2.97
C ILE A 300 14.57 3.92 1.93
N PHE A 301 13.36 3.59 2.38
CA PHE A 301 12.27 3.20 1.50
C PHE A 301 11.46 4.38 0.94
N PHE A 302 11.48 5.54 1.61
CA PHE A 302 10.65 6.69 1.23
C PHE A 302 11.41 8.02 1.41
N PRO A 303 12.17 8.48 0.39
CA PRO A 303 12.99 9.68 0.48
C PRO A 303 12.13 10.94 0.25
N PHE A 304 11.57 11.55 1.30
CA PHE A 304 10.78 12.77 1.13
C PHE A 304 10.89 13.82 2.28
N PRO A 305 10.55 15.11 1.99
CA PRO A 305 10.79 16.27 2.88
C PRO A 305 10.14 16.21 4.26
N ILE A 306 8.97 15.57 4.40
CA ILE A 306 8.24 15.50 5.66
C ILE A 306 8.97 14.60 6.67
N LEU A 307 9.50 13.46 6.21
CA LEU A 307 10.34 12.58 7.02
C LEU A 307 11.64 13.29 7.45
N ILE A 308 12.23 14.10 6.57
CA ILE A 308 13.39 14.94 6.89
C ILE A 308 13.05 15.96 7.99
N PHE A 309 11.87 16.58 7.96
CA PHE A 309 11.42 17.50 9.02
C PHE A 309 11.32 16.81 10.38
N PHE A 310 10.67 15.64 10.45
CA PHE A 310 10.58 14.86 11.69
C PHE A 310 11.95 14.37 12.16
N TYR A 311 12.79 13.89 11.24
CA TYR A 311 14.16 13.49 11.51
C TYR A 311 14.96 14.63 12.15
N ARG A 312 14.88 15.85 11.60
CA ARG A 312 15.54 17.04 12.16
C ARG A 312 15.01 17.41 13.55
N LYS A 313 13.69 17.32 13.78
CA LYS A 313 13.06 17.60 15.08
C LYS A 313 13.53 16.62 16.16
N VAL A 314 13.54 15.32 15.85
CA VAL A 314 14.04 14.25 16.73
C VAL A 314 15.52 14.47 17.04
N GLN A 315 16.34 14.75 16.02
CA GLN A 315 17.77 15.03 16.20
C GLN A 315 18.02 16.23 17.11
N LYS A 316 17.26 17.32 16.94
CA LYS A 316 17.40 18.50 17.80
C LYS A 316 17.14 18.15 19.27
N LYS A 317 16.01 17.48 19.56
CA LYS A 317 15.68 17.06 20.92
C LYS A 317 16.70 16.08 21.52
N MET A 318 17.23 15.15 20.73
CA MET A 318 18.30 14.25 21.19
C MET A 318 19.59 15.00 21.53
N LYS A 319 19.97 15.99 20.71
CA LYS A 319 21.12 16.87 21.01
C LYS A 319 20.86 17.66 22.29
N ASP A 320 19.67 18.23 22.43
CA ASP A 320 19.28 18.98 23.63
C ASP A 320 19.35 18.10 24.88
N LEU A 321 18.88 16.84 24.81
CA LEU A 321 18.92 15.91 25.95
C LEU A 321 20.35 15.47 26.36
N ARG A 322 21.27 15.35 25.40
CA ARG A 322 22.64 14.87 25.65
C ARG A 322 23.63 15.98 26.00
N TYR A 323 23.53 17.13 25.33
CA TYR A 323 24.54 18.20 25.40
C TYR A 323 24.09 19.43 26.20
N SER A 324 22.87 19.45 26.75
CA SER A 324 22.50 20.53 27.67
C SER A 324 23.28 20.42 28.99
N PRO A 325 23.81 21.54 29.51
CA PRO A 325 24.64 21.50 30.71
C PRO A 325 23.90 20.90 31.91
N TYR A 326 24.65 20.23 32.77
CA TYR A 326 24.18 19.80 34.09
C TYR A 326 24.47 20.89 35.11
N LEU A 327 23.60 21.05 36.11
CA LEU A 327 23.90 21.88 37.27
C LEU A 327 24.62 21.04 38.30
N CYS A 328 25.71 21.55 38.85
CA CYS A 328 26.42 20.89 39.94
C CYS A 328 25.53 20.85 41.20
N GLU A 329 25.41 19.70 41.85
CA GLU A 329 24.60 19.54 43.07
C GLU A 329 25.09 20.45 44.22
N GLN A 330 26.38 20.76 44.26
CA GLN A 330 27.00 21.52 45.35
C GLN A 330 26.97 23.04 45.13
N CYS A 331 27.28 23.53 43.92
CA CYS A 331 27.35 24.98 43.65
C CYS A 331 26.23 25.51 42.74
N LYS A 332 25.37 24.65 42.19
CA LYS A 332 24.30 25.01 41.24
C LYS A 332 24.76 25.78 39.99
N LYS A 333 26.07 25.81 39.70
CA LYS A 333 26.63 26.33 38.45
C LYS A 333 26.57 25.27 37.34
N GLU A 334 26.54 25.74 36.10
CA GLU A 334 26.62 24.89 34.92
C GLU A 334 27.96 24.15 34.85
N MET A 335 27.91 22.86 34.53
CA MET A 335 29.06 22.00 34.34
C MET A 335 29.45 21.96 32.87
N GLN A 336 30.74 21.76 32.59
CA GLN A 336 31.27 21.66 31.24
C GLN A 336 31.49 20.19 30.86
N LEU A 337 31.12 19.84 29.63
CA LEU A 337 31.34 18.49 29.07
C LEU A 337 32.82 18.31 28.73
N VAL A 338 33.43 17.27 29.25
CA VAL A 338 34.82 16.90 28.95
C VAL A 338 34.86 16.07 27.67
N THR A 339 35.41 16.63 26.61
CA THR A 339 35.51 15.97 25.28
C THR A 339 36.87 15.30 25.05
N MET A 340 37.91 15.69 25.79
CA MET A 340 39.27 15.15 25.69
C MET A 340 39.64 14.41 26.99
N ASP A 341 40.34 13.28 26.86
CA ASP A 341 40.82 12.45 27.98
C ASP A 341 39.74 11.99 28.98
N SER A 342 38.52 11.73 28.49
CA SER A 342 37.41 11.18 29.28
C SER A 342 37.80 9.91 30.04
N ALA A 343 38.57 9.02 29.41
CA ALA A 343 39.01 7.75 29.97
C ALA A 343 39.77 7.87 31.31
N SER A 344 40.41 9.01 31.59
CA SER A 344 41.14 9.23 32.84
C SER A 344 40.24 9.29 34.08
N TYR A 345 38.98 9.68 33.91
CA TYR A 345 38.00 9.79 34.99
C TYR A 345 37.21 8.50 35.23
N LEU A 346 37.33 7.51 34.32
CA LEU A 346 36.63 6.24 34.43
C LEU A 346 37.43 5.24 35.28
N THR A 347 36.70 4.44 36.05
CA THR A 347 37.26 3.24 36.70
C THR A 347 37.58 2.17 35.67
N ASP A 348 38.43 1.20 36.03
CA ASP A 348 38.82 0.14 35.08
C ASP A 348 37.64 -0.74 34.63
N GLY A 349 36.63 -0.90 35.49
CA GLY A 349 35.37 -1.56 35.13
C GLY A 349 34.52 -0.77 34.15
N GLU A 350 34.47 0.56 34.28
CA GLU A 350 33.76 1.45 33.35
C GLU A 350 34.50 1.51 31.99
N LYS A 351 35.84 1.58 32.00
CA LYS A 351 36.66 1.51 30.78
C LYS A 351 36.42 0.21 30.02
N MET A 352 36.38 -0.93 30.72
CA MET A 352 36.03 -2.22 30.13
C MET A 352 34.63 -2.19 29.50
N ALA A 353 33.65 -1.59 30.17
CA ALA A 353 32.28 -1.48 29.65
C ALA A 353 32.19 -0.64 28.37
N GLU A 354 33.01 0.42 28.25
CA GLU A 354 33.13 1.20 27.00
C GLU A 354 33.84 0.42 25.89
N GLN A 355 34.91 -0.32 26.23
CA GLN A 355 35.63 -1.18 25.29
C GLN A 355 34.74 -2.30 24.72
N LEU A 356 33.89 -2.89 25.56
CA LEU A 356 32.88 -3.87 25.13
C LEU A 356 31.73 -3.25 24.33
N GLY A 357 31.69 -1.91 24.21
CA GLY A 357 30.65 -1.21 23.47
C GLY A 357 29.26 -1.31 24.10
N THR A 358 29.18 -1.53 25.41
CA THR A 358 27.89 -1.67 26.13
C THR A 358 27.30 -0.30 26.49
N VAL A 359 28.18 0.62 26.87
CA VAL A 359 27.83 1.95 27.37
C VAL A 359 28.85 2.97 26.87
N THR A 360 28.46 4.24 26.88
CA THR A 360 29.36 5.38 26.67
C THR A 360 29.10 6.38 27.78
N TYR A 361 30.14 6.80 28.49
CA TYR A 361 30.02 7.74 29.60
C TYR A 361 30.35 9.16 29.14
N ASP A 362 29.41 10.07 29.33
CA ASP A 362 29.69 11.50 29.18
C ASP A 362 30.06 12.07 30.55
N ILE A 363 31.20 12.77 30.64
CA ILE A 363 31.74 13.29 31.90
C ILE A 363 31.55 14.81 31.94
N TRP A 364 30.94 15.28 33.01
CA TRP A 364 30.71 16.69 33.26
C TRP A 364 31.59 17.14 34.42
N LYS A 365 32.41 18.16 34.20
CA LYS A 365 33.31 18.73 35.21
C LYS A 365 32.76 20.07 35.70
N CYS A 366 32.85 20.29 37.01
CA CYS A 366 32.58 21.60 37.61
C CYS A 366 33.85 22.45 37.63
N GLU A 367 33.74 23.73 37.30
CA GLU A 367 34.86 24.69 37.39
C GLU A 367 35.37 24.88 38.83
N ASN A 368 34.48 24.74 39.82
CA ASN A 368 34.83 24.90 41.24
C ASN A 368 35.57 23.67 41.84
N GLY A 369 35.99 22.69 41.02
CA GLY A 369 36.78 21.54 41.50
C GLY A 369 35.97 20.43 42.19
N HIS A 370 34.64 20.47 42.12
CA HIS A 370 33.78 19.40 42.63
C HIS A 370 33.90 18.12 41.80
N ALA A 371 33.51 16.98 42.39
CA ALA A 371 33.57 15.67 41.76
C ALA A 371 32.83 15.67 40.39
N PRO A 372 33.42 15.06 39.36
CA PRO A 372 32.81 15.02 38.03
C PRO A 372 31.56 14.14 38.02
N LEU A 373 30.53 14.57 37.31
CA LEU A 373 29.31 13.80 37.09
C LEU A 373 29.50 12.89 35.88
N LYS A 374 29.38 11.57 36.09
CA LYS A 374 29.44 10.56 35.03
C LYS A 374 28.02 10.16 34.62
N VAL A 375 27.69 10.34 33.35
CA VAL A 375 26.35 10.01 32.82
C VAL A 375 26.45 8.83 31.85
N PRO A 376 25.90 7.64 32.18
CA PRO A 376 25.94 6.47 31.30
C PRO A 376 24.88 6.51 30.20
N PHE A 377 25.31 6.38 28.95
CA PHE A 377 24.43 6.17 27.79
C PHE A 377 24.56 4.73 27.29
N ILE A 378 23.60 3.89 27.67
CA ILE A 378 23.55 2.48 27.28
C ILE A 378 23.25 2.37 25.79
N LYS A 379 24.06 1.60 25.06
CA LYS A 379 23.81 1.30 23.65
C LYS A 379 22.74 0.22 23.53
N GLU A 380 21.65 0.54 22.87
CA GLU A 380 20.63 -0.46 22.54
C GLU A 380 21.20 -1.49 21.57
N GLY A 381 21.10 -2.77 21.91
CA GLY A 381 21.68 -3.82 21.10
C GLY A 381 22.69 -4.70 21.82
N SER A 382 23.27 -4.23 22.93
CA SER A 382 24.36 -4.94 23.60
C SER A 382 23.92 -6.30 24.14
N GLU A 383 24.82 -7.28 24.03
CA GLU A 383 24.70 -8.60 24.65
C GLU A 383 25.04 -8.56 26.16
N PHE A 384 25.58 -7.43 26.60
CA PHE A 384 26.01 -7.20 27.97
C PHE A 384 24.98 -6.40 28.78
N CYS A 385 24.88 -6.71 30.08
CA CYS A 385 24.02 -6.14 31.10
C CYS A 385 24.79 -5.81 32.40
N GLU A 386 24.10 -5.23 33.38
CA GLU A 386 24.67 -4.86 34.67
C GLU A 386 24.98 -6.10 35.53
N CYS A 387 26.22 -6.21 36.01
CA CYS A 387 26.63 -7.28 36.89
C CYS A 387 26.12 -7.07 38.32
N GLN A 388 25.48 -8.07 38.92
CA GLN A 388 24.98 -7.97 40.30
C GLN A 388 26.08 -7.82 41.37
N LYS A 389 27.31 -8.31 41.09
CA LYS A 389 28.42 -8.24 42.07
C LYS A 389 29.21 -6.93 41.96
N CYS A 390 29.61 -6.53 40.75
CA CYS A 390 30.47 -5.35 40.56
C CYS A 390 29.72 -4.11 40.03
N LYS A 391 28.42 -4.21 39.73
CA LYS A 391 27.57 -3.13 39.18
C LYS A 391 28.04 -2.52 37.84
N ASN A 392 29.06 -3.10 37.21
CA ASN A 392 29.52 -2.68 35.88
C ASN A 392 28.70 -3.35 34.79
N LEU A 393 28.52 -2.64 33.67
CA LEU A 393 27.80 -3.10 32.47
C LEU A 393 28.67 -4.04 31.62
N THR A 394 29.08 -5.16 32.20
CA THR A 394 30.04 -6.10 31.63
C THR A 394 29.63 -7.58 31.77
N ALA A 395 28.39 -7.87 32.18
CA ALA A 395 27.90 -9.24 32.31
C ALA A 395 27.17 -9.70 31.05
N HIS A 396 27.33 -10.93 30.60
CA HIS A 396 26.62 -11.49 29.45
C HIS A 396 26.07 -12.89 29.77
N ILE A 397 25.08 -13.33 29.01
CA ILE A 397 24.48 -14.66 29.15
C ILE A 397 25.43 -15.69 28.51
N VAL A 398 25.84 -16.70 29.28
CA VAL A 398 26.67 -17.82 28.79
C VAL A 398 25.79 -18.98 28.35
N SER A 399 24.79 -19.32 29.16
CA SER A 399 23.87 -20.41 28.91
C SER A 399 22.55 -20.18 29.64
N HIS A 400 21.55 -21.01 29.33
CA HIS A 400 20.31 -21.06 30.07
C HIS A 400 19.90 -22.51 30.28
N THR A 401 19.30 -22.78 31.44
CA THR A 401 18.79 -24.10 31.82
C THR A 401 17.30 -23.96 32.10
N ILE A 402 16.48 -24.83 31.52
CA ILE A 402 15.05 -24.90 31.82
C ILE A 402 14.90 -25.85 33.01
N GLU A 403 14.36 -25.34 34.12
CA GLU A 403 14.13 -26.17 35.32
C GLU A 403 12.76 -26.84 35.25
N ASN A 404 11.73 -26.09 34.86
CA ASN A 404 10.37 -26.58 34.68
C ASN A 404 9.85 -26.13 33.32
N GLU A 405 9.41 -27.07 32.49
CA GLU A 405 8.73 -26.74 31.25
C GLU A 405 7.35 -26.15 31.53
N ALA A 406 6.88 -25.27 30.64
CA ALA A 406 5.56 -24.66 30.77
C ALA A 406 4.51 -25.55 30.14
N ASP A 407 3.38 -25.74 30.82
CA ASP A 407 2.25 -26.53 30.33
C ASP A 407 1.05 -25.64 30.00
N TYR A 408 -0.07 -26.25 29.58
CA TYR A 408 -1.37 -25.55 29.43
C TYR A 408 -2.01 -25.15 30.75
N LEU A 409 -1.51 -25.60 31.89
CA LEU A 409 -2.06 -25.33 33.23
C LEU A 409 -1.07 -24.57 34.13
N HIS A 410 0.23 -24.70 33.89
CA HIS A 410 1.27 -24.17 34.77
C HIS A 410 2.31 -23.38 33.98
N LYS A 411 2.84 -22.32 34.60
CA LYS A 411 3.98 -21.57 34.07
C LYS A 411 5.26 -22.38 34.30
N GLY A 412 6.14 -22.37 33.32
CA GLY A 412 7.48 -22.94 33.46
C GLY A 412 8.46 -21.96 34.11
N SER A 413 9.62 -22.45 34.51
CA SER A 413 10.72 -21.66 35.06
C SER A 413 12.06 -22.11 34.47
N GLY A 414 12.99 -21.17 34.34
CA GLY A 414 14.35 -21.46 33.95
C GLY A 414 15.33 -20.49 34.58
N ILE A 415 16.61 -20.77 34.42
CA ILE A 415 17.71 -19.97 34.93
C ILE A 415 18.61 -19.54 33.77
N TYR A 416 18.91 -18.24 33.72
CA TYR A 416 20.00 -17.72 32.90
C TYR A 416 21.30 -17.72 33.71
N HIS A 417 22.36 -18.26 33.12
CA HIS A 417 23.72 -18.22 33.66
C HIS A 417 24.45 -17.03 33.06
N TYR A 418 24.86 -16.08 33.91
CA TYR A 418 25.61 -14.89 33.51
C TYR A 418 27.08 -14.99 33.94
N ALA A 419 27.98 -14.53 33.07
CA ALA A 419 29.38 -14.33 33.41
C ALA A 419 29.80 -12.88 33.16
N CYS A 420 30.50 -12.30 34.14
CA CYS A 420 31.03 -10.95 34.05
C CYS A 420 32.43 -10.94 33.43
N GLN A 421 32.64 -10.16 32.36
CA GLN A 421 33.94 -10.08 31.71
C GLN A 421 34.99 -9.36 32.55
N TYR A 422 34.57 -8.42 33.42
CA TYR A 422 35.44 -7.64 34.30
C TYR A 422 35.81 -8.40 35.59
N CYS A 423 34.85 -8.67 36.47
CA CYS A 423 35.13 -9.29 37.77
C CYS A 423 35.16 -10.82 37.74
N LYS A 424 34.96 -11.45 36.55
CA LYS A 424 34.89 -12.91 36.36
C LYS A 424 33.86 -13.61 37.26
N ALA A 425 32.92 -12.86 37.80
CA ALA A 425 31.85 -13.41 38.62
C ALA A 425 30.81 -14.10 37.75
N GLU A 426 30.46 -15.31 38.17
CA GLU A 426 29.28 -16.02 37.69
C GLU A 426 28.10 -15.82 38.64
N PHE A 427 26.92 -15.65 38.07
CA PHE A 427 25.66 -15.51 38.80
C PHE A 427 24.47 -15.96 37.95
N ASN A 428 23.40 -16.37 38.64
CA ASN A 428 22.22 -16.98 38.04
C ASN A 428 21.01 -16.07 38.23
N VAL A 429 20.19 -15.91 37.19
CA VAL A 429 18.94 -15.13 37.27
C VAL A 429 17.79 -15.98 36.76
N SER A 430 16.75 -16.16 37.57
CA SER A 430 15.57 -16.92 37.17
C SER A 430 14.69 -16.14 36.20
N PHE A 431 14.09 -16.85 35.26
CA PHE A 431 13.07 -16.34 34.35
C PHE A 431 11.86 -17.27 34.32
N VAL A 432 10.70 -16.69 34.00
CA VAL A 432 9.42 -17.40 33.98
C VAL A 432 9.01 -17.63 32.53
N ILE A 433 8.70 -18.88 32.19
CA ILE A 433 8.19 -19.27 30.88
C ILE A 433 6.65 -19.19 30.94
N PRO A 434 6.01 -18.41 30.05
CA PRO A 434 4.56 -18.29 30.04
C PRO A 434 3.89 -19.63 29.72
N GLN A 435 2.77 -19.88 30.40
CA GLN A 435 1.89 -21.04 30.19
C GLN A 435 1.44 -21.14 28.73
N MET A 436 1.36 -22.37 28.21
CA MET A 436 0.89 -22.60 26.85
C MET A 436 -0.59 -22.23 26.73
N ILE A 437 -0.98 -21.68 25.58
CA ILE A 437 -2.37 -21.32 25.29
C ILE A 437 -2.94 -22.42 24.40
N ALA A 438 -4.03 -23.05 24.82
CA ALA A 438 -4.78 -23.98 23.97
C ALA A 438 -5.31 -23.22 22.75
N GLY A 439 -5.01 -23.70 21.54
CA GLY A 439 -5.51 -23.09 20.32
C GLY A 439 -7.04 -23.20 20.25
N TYR A 440 -7.73 -22.06 20.23
CA TYR A 440 -9.14 -22.05 19.86
C TYR A 440 -9.25 -22.30 18.35
N SER A 441 -9.72 -23.49 17.98
CA SER A 441 -10.32 -23.73 16.67
C SER A 441 -11.60 -22.88 16.60
N GLY A 442 -11.55 -21.77 15.85
CA GLY A 442 -12.73 -20.96 15.59
C GLY A 442 -13.71 -21.74 14.71
N ASN A 443 -14.71 -22.37 15.32
CA ASN A 443 -15.93 -22.74 14.61
C ASN A 443 -16.77 -21.46 14.45
N SER A 444 -16.96 -21.04 13.20
CA SER A 444 -18.03 -20.12 12.82
C SER A 444 -19.37 -20.77 13.12
N SER A 445 -20.03 -20.38 14.21
CA SER A 445 -21.44 -20.70 14.44
C SER A 445 -22.29 -19.74 13.61
N SER A 446 -22.81 -20.26 12.49
CA SER A 446 -24.00 -19.73 11.84
C SER A 446 -25.21 -20.05 12.72
N ASP A 447 -25.77 -19.04 13.36
CA ASP A 447 -27.08 -19.15 14.00
C ASP A 447 -28.14 -19.17 12.88
N SER A 448 -28.60 -20.36 12.54
CA SER A 448 -29.83 -20.57 11.80
C SER A 448 -30.87 -21.09 12.78
N ASP A 449 -31.84 -20.25 13.09
CA ASP A 449 -33.06 -20.62 13.80
C ASP A 449 -33.75 -21.76 13.04
N SER A 450 -34.07 -22.84 13.75
CA SER A 450 -35.06 -23.80 13.29
C SER A 450 -35.84 -24.34 14.48
N ASP A 451 -37.14 -24.08 14.40
CA ASP A 451 -38.19 -24.53 15.29
C ASP A 451 -38.19 -26.06 15.51
N SER A 452 -38.63 -26.40 16.71
CA SER A 452 -38.92 -27.73 17.21
C SER A 452 -39.92 -28.50 16.34
N GLY A 453 -39.58 -29.75 16.04
CA GLY A 453 -40.50 -30.76 15.52
C GLY A 453 -40.04 -32.16 15.92
N SER A 454 -40.83 -32.82 16.76
CA SER A 454 -40.53 -34.08 17.43
C SER A 454 -40.70 -35.33 16.55
N SER A 455 -39.85 -36.33 16.83
CA SER A 455 -40.07 -37.79 16.80
C SER A 455 -40.55 -38.48 15.50
N GLY A 456 -39.74 -39.45 15.05
CA GLY A 456 -40.16 -40.52 14.13
C GLY A 456 -38.99 -41.44 13.78
N SER A 457 -39.18 -42.74 14.00
CA SER A 457 -38.19 -43.81 13.97
C SER A 457 -37.87 -44.34 12.56
N SER A 458 -36.76 -45.10 12.50
CA SER A 458 -36.44 -46.25 11.62
C SER A 458 -35.42 -46.09 10.47
N ASP A 459 -34.58 -47.14 10.42
CA ASP A 459 -33.89 -47.76 9.26
C ASP A 459 -32.46 -47.36 8.86
N SER A 460 -31.54 -48.28 9.21
CA SER A 460 -30.57 -49.02 8.38
C SER A 460 -29.80 -48.38 7.21
N TRP A 461 -28.54 -48.83 7.11
CA TRP A 461 -27.52 -48.70 6.04
C TRP A 461 -26.72 -47.39 6.04
N GLY A 462 -25.41 -47.37 5.83
CA GLY A 462 -24.43 -48.37 5.44
C GLY A 462 -23.02 -47.75 5.58
N GLY A 463 -22.00 -48.60 5.54
CA GLY A 463 -20.64 -48.29 6.02
C GLY A 463 -19.83 -47.31 5.17
N GLY A 464 -18.69 -46.91 5.74
CA GLY A 464 -17.71 -46.07 5.05
C GLY A 464 -16.57 -45.62 5.97
N SER A 465 -15.71 -46.55 6.38
CA SER A 465 -14.41 -46.24 6.99
C SER A 465 -13.36 -46.01 5.90
N SER A 466 -12.65 -44.88 5.93
CA SER A 466 -11.30 -44.64 5.39
C SER A 466 -10.92 -43.21 5.81
N GLY A 467 -9.82 -42.89 6.48
CA GLY A 467 -8.51 -43.53 6.55
C GLY A 467 -7.48 -42.53 6.01
N GLY A 468 -6.73 -41.88 6.92
CA GLY A 468 -5.60 -40.97 6.63
C GLY A 468 -5.87 -39.52 7.06
N GLY A 469 -5.23 -38.93 8.07
CA GLY A 469 -3.87 -39.14 8.59
C GLY A 469 -2.90 -38.19 7.90
N GLY A 470 -2.52 -37.09 8.57
CA GLY A 470 -1.55 -36.15 8.01
C GLY A 470 -1.46 -34.80 8.71
N SER A 471 -1.24 -34.79 10.03
CA SER A 471 -0.81 -33.60 10.76
C SER A 471 0.65 -33.29 10.43
N GLY A 472 0.93 -32.09 9.91
CA GLY A 472 2.28 -31.59 9.68
C GLY A 472 2.43 -30.15 10.16
N SER A 473 2.58 -29.95 11.47
CA SER A 473 2.97 -28.67 12.05
C SER A 473 4.48 -28.57 12.13
N ASN A 474 5.04 -27.66 11.33
CA ASN A 474 6.47 -27.36 11.30
C ASN A 474 6.84 -26.50 12.53
N TRP A 475 7.55 -27.08 13.50
CA TRP A 475 7.93 -26.48 14.79
C TRP A 475 9.31 -25.79 14.78
N GLU A 476 9.95 -25.63 13.63
CA GLU A 476 11.36 -25.23 13.55
C GLU A 476 11.62 -23.76 13.15
N LYS A 477 10.59 -22.90 13.08
CA LYS A 477 10.76 -21.46 12.72
C LYS A 477 10.55 -20.45 13.85
N LEU A 478 10.23 -20.87 15.07
CA LEU A 478 9.95 -19.95 16.19
C LEU A 478 11.13 -19.64 17.12
N THR A 479 12.29 -20.27 16.94
CA THR A 479 13.49 -19.98 17.75
C THR A 479 14.30 -18.76 17.30
N LYS A 480 13.93 -18.09 16.19
CA LYS A 480 14.64 -16.88 15.71
C LYS A 480 13.86 -15.56 15.81
N ALA A 481 12.64 -15.56 16.35
CA ALA A 481 11.81 -14.36 16.34
C ALA A 481 11.01 -14.14 17.64
N LYS A 482 11.67 -14.15 18.81
CA LYS A 482 11.15 -13.43 20.00
C LYS A 482 12.13 -13.21 21.15
N THR A 483 13.43 -13.22 20.90
CA THR A 483 14.47 -12.85 21.89
C THR A 483 14.77 -11.34 21.91
N SER A 484 13.84 -10.50 21.46
CA SER A 484 14.06 -9.04 21.33
C SER A 484 13.15 -8.17 22.22
N THR A 485 12.24 -8.74 23.01
CA THR A 485 11.28 -7.94 23.81
C THR A 485 11.17 -8.31 25.30
N LEU A 486 12.09 -9.10 25.83
CA LEU A 486 12.38 -9.14 27.27
C LEU A 486 13.70 -8.39 27.56
N ARG A 487 13.83 -7.18 27.02
CA ARG A 487 14.91 -6.24 27.38
C ARG A 487 14.45 -5.37 28.56
N ILE A 488 15.17 -5.48 29.67
CA ILE A 488 15.47 -4.43 30.65
C ILE A 488 14.26 -3.52 30.96
N LYS A 489 13.21 -4.05 31.58
CA LYS A 489 12.22 -3.20 32.25
C LYS A 489 12.12 -3.41 33.76
N ASN A 490 12.60 -4.54 34.29
CA ASN A 490 12.36 -4.89 35.70
C ASN A 490 13.60 -5.21 36.54
N LEU A 491 14.81 -4.82 36.13
CA LEU A 491 16.02 -4.97 36.96
C LEU A 491 16.84 -3.69 36.97
N ILE A 492 16.29 -2.63 37.57
CA ILE A 492 17.07 -1.58 38.21
C ILE A 492 16.55 -1.51 39.64
N PRO A 493 17.22 -2.11 40.64
CA PRO A 493 17.00 -1.69 42.01
C PRO A 493 17.60 -0.29 42.14
N LEU A 494 16.73 0.73 42.27
CA LEU A 494 17.09 2.06 42.71
C LEU A 494 17.73 1.95 44.10
N SER A 495 19.05 1.82 44.12
CA SER A 495 19.90 1.94 45.30
C SER A 495 20.95 3.01 44.99
N MET A 496 20.48 4.25 44.87
CA MET A 496 21.30 5.42 45.16
C MET A 496 20.75 6.02 46.44
N ASN A 497 21.28 5.50 47.55
CA ASN A 497 21.13 6.14 48.85
C ASN A 497 22.06 7.35 48.86
N ASN A 498 21.49 8.56 48.84
CA ASN A 498 22.07 9.74 49.49
C ASN A 498 20.92 10.69 49.83
N GLY A 499 20.76 10.95 51.13
CA GLY A 499 19.66 11.73 51.67
C GLY A 499 19.78 13.22 51.41
N SER A 500 18.62 13.88 51.31
CA SER A 500 18.23 14.99 52.17
C SER A 500 16.92 15.59 51.66
N ALA A 501 15.96 15.65 52.58
CA ALA A 501 14.83 16.58 52.69
C ALA A 501 14.37 17.32 51.42
N TYR A 502 13.11 17.12 51.02
CA TYR A 502 12.20 18.25 50.79
C TYR A 502 10.74 17.79 50.95
N ARG A 503 10.22 17.97 52.16
CA ARG A 503 8.77 17.99 52.46
C ARG A 503 8.27 19.35 51.95
N GLY A 504 7.54 19.35 50.84
CA GLY A 504 6.93 20.55 50.27
C GLY A 504 5.43 20.34 50.09
N SER A 505 4.67 20.67 51.12
CA SER A 505 3.22 20.86 51.09
C SER A 505 2.80 21.97 50.13
N ARG A 506 1.75 21.75 49.32
CA ARG A 506 0.67 22.72 48.99
C ARG A 506 -0.34 22.03 48.06
N GLN A 507 -1.50 21.64 48.58
CA GLN A 507 -2.76 22.40 48.62
C GLN A 507 -3.33 22.69 47.24
N ARG A 508 -4.50 22.08 47.01
CA ARG A 508 -5.48 22.40 45.97
C ARG A 508 -5.79 23.89 46.00
N ILE A 509 -5.90 24.50 44.82
CA ILE A 509 -7.08 25.19 44.30
C ILE A 509 -7.03 25.00 42.78
#